data_AF-A0A1E3GPI5-F1
#
_entry.id   AF-A0A1E3GPI5-F1
#
_cell.length_a   1.000
_cell.length_b   1.000
_cell.length_c   1.000
_cell.angle_alpha   90.00
_cell.angle_beta   90.00
_cell.angle_gamma   90.00
#
_symmetry.space_group_name_H-M   'P 1'
#
loop_
_entity.id
_entity.type
_entity.pdbx_description
1 polymer ?
#
loop_
_entity_poly.entity_id
_entity_poly.type
_entity_poly.pdbx_seq_one_letter_code
_entity_poly.pdbx_strand_id
1 'polypeptide(L)'
;MSDIITYEQPLNERIRTFLRLEFLLARVDYAMQHDDEMSHREAIDAMLSMLLVFERGDMKSEVTKEVERLITNLSALENSPGVDKQTLDALLAELDQTLDALQIRKSAIGQVLKENEFLYSIRQRSSIAGGTCDFDLPAYHYWLQHSSVEQRQQQLNYWLEQFVAIRGAINITLQLIRGSAGFSDAQAEKGFFQRSWIVICRPS
;
A
#
# COMPACT_ATOMS: atom_id res chain seq x y z
N MET A 1 7.96 16.86 -20.51
CA MET A 1 8.61 15.99 -19.51
C MET A 1 9.12 16.91 -18.42
N SER A 2 8.94 16.57 -17.14
CA SER A 2 9.53 17.34 -16.05
C SER A 2 11.04 17.10 -16.06
N ASP A 3 11.86 18.15 -16.06
CA ASP A 3 13.32 18.07 -15.98
C ASP A 3 13.83 17.70 -14.57
N ILE A 4 12.91 17.46 -13.64
CA ILE A 4 13.19 17.18 -12.23
C ILE A 4 12.88 15.71 -11.94
N ILE A 5 13.86 14.99 -11.37
CA ILE A 5 13.71 13.63 -10.86
C ILE A 5 13.60 13.69 -9.33
N THR A 6 12.52 13.13 -8.79
CA THR A 6 12.28 13.05 -7.34
C THR A 6 12.74 11.70 -6.80
N TYR A 7 13.50 11.72 -5.71
CA TYR A 7 13.92 10.51 -4.98
C TYR A 7 13.30 10.51 -3.59
N GLU A 8 12.70 9.39 -3.19
CA GLU A 8 12.18 9.18 -1.83
C GLU A 8 13.06 8.16 -1.10
N GLN A 9 13.57 8.53 0.07
CA GLN A 9 14.39 7.66 0.91
C GLN A 9 13.68 7.42 2.26
N PRO A 10 13.21 6.20 2.55
CA PRO A 10 12.60 5.91 3.83
C PRO A 10 13.66 5.96 4.95
N LEU A 11 13.36 6.73 6.00
CA LEU A 11 14.22 6.89 7.18
C LEU A 11 13.90 5.90 8.32
N ASN A 12 12.85 5.10 8.18
CA ASN A 12 12.51 4.01 9.11
C ASN A 12 11.80 2.85 8.36
N GLU A 13 11.75 1.67 8.98
CA GLU A 13 11.21 0.45 8.35
C GLU A 13 9.72 0.55 8.03
N ARG A 14 8.96 1.29 8.83
CA ARG A 14 7.53 1.49 8.61
C ARG A 14 7.27 2.24 7.31
N ILE A 15 7.93 3.39 7.12
CA ILE A 15 7.80 4.16 5.87
C ILE A 15 8.35 3.36 4.68
N ARG A 16 9.43 2.59 4.88
CA ARG A 16 9.92 1.67 3.84
C ARG A 16 8.86 0.67 3.41
N THR A 17 8.14 0.11 4.36
CA THR A 17 7.07 -0.85 4.08
C THR A 17 5.88 -0.19 3.39
N PHE A 18 5.50 1.02 3.81
CA PHE A 18 4.41 1.78 3.18
C PHE A 18 4.73 2.14 1.73
N LEU A 19 5.95 2.61 1.43
CA LEU A 19 6.38 2.88 0.06
C LEU A 19 6.40 1.62 -0.81
N ARG A 20 6.81 0.47 -0.26
CA ARG A 20 6.74 -0.82 -0.96
C ARG A 20 5.29 -1.21 -1.28
N LEU A 21 4.38 -1.03 -0.33
CA LEU A 21 2.96 -1.34 -0.53
C LEU A 21 2.31 -0.38 -1.53
N GLU A 22 2.60 0.92 -1.46
CA GLU A 22 2.15 1.91 -2.44
C GLU A 22 2.59 1.52 -3.86
N PHE A 23 3.85 1.13 -4.04
CA PHE A 23 4.36 0.65 -5.32
C PHE A 23 3.62 -0.61 -5.82
N LEU A 24 3.39 -1.59 -4.94
CA LEU A 24 2.66 -2.81 -5.31
C LEU A 24 1.19 -2.53 -5.66
N LEU A 25 0.54 -1.62 -4.94
CA LEU A 25 -0.82 -1.18 -5.23
C LEU A 25 -0.90 -0.46 -6.57
N ALA A 26 0.08 0.38 -6.91
CA ALA A 26 0.15 1.05 -8.20
C ALA A 26 0.32 0.05 -9.36
N ARG A 27 1.09 -1.04 -9.16
CA ARG A 27 1.19 -2.14 -10.15
C ARG A 27 -0.15 -2.83 -10.37
N VAL A 28 -0.88 -3.11 -9.29
CA VAL A 28 -2.24 -3.66 -9.39
C VAL A 28 -3.15 -2.71 -10.16
N ASP A 29 -3.16 -1.42 -9.84
CA ASP A 29 -4.03 -0.45 -10.52
C ASP A 29 -3.74 -0.38 -12.02
N TYR A 30 -2.45 -0.35 -12.38
CA TYR A 30 -2.02 -0.35 -13.78
C TYR A 30 -2.48 -1.62 -14.50
N ALA A 31 -2.26 -2.79 -13.88
CA ALA A 31 -2.68 -4.07 -14.42
C ALA A 31 -4.21 -4.15 -14.61
N MET A 32 -4.99 -3.63 -13.66
CA MET A 32 -6.46 -3.64 -13.72
C MET A 32 -7.06 -2.71 -14.78
N GLN A 33 -6.25 -1.85 -15.43
CA GLN A 33 -6.68 -1.02 -16.56
C GLN A 33 -6.68 -1.76 -17.91
N HIS A 34 -6.23 -3.02 -17.92
CA HIS A 34 -6.02 -3.80 -19.13
C HIS A 34 -6.69 -5.18 -18.99
N ASP A 35 -7.12 -5.74 -20.11
CA ASP A 35 -7.96 -6.95 -20.15
C ASP A 35 -7.19 -8.22 -20.57
N ASP A 36 -5.90 -8.08 -20.87
CA ASP A 36 -5.05 -9.14 -21.39
C ASP A 36 -4.54 -10.09 -20.28
N GLU A 37 -4.08 -11.27 -20.71
CA GLU A 37 -3.52 -12.28 -19.81
C GLU A 37 -2.35 -11.76 -18.95
N MET A 38 -1.43 -11.01 -19.55
CA MET A 38 -0.21 -10.59 -18.86
C MET A 38 -0.53 -9.56 -17.78
N SER A 39 -1.47 -8.67 -18.05
CA SER A 39 -1.98 -7.73 -17.06
C SER A 39 -2.66 -8.43 -15.88
N HIS A 40 -3.52 -9.42 -16.11
CA HIS A 40 -4.09 -10.19 -14.99
C HIS A 40 -3.06 -11.01 -14.22
N ARG A 41 -2.02 -11.53 -14.89
CA ARG A 41 -0.88 -12.16 -14.21
C ARG A 41 -0.15 -11.18 -13.30
N GLU A 42 0.12 -9.98 -13.80
CA GLU A 42 0.76 -8.91 -13.04
C GLU A 42 -0.06 -8.48 -11.81
N ALA A 43 -1.39 -8.39 -11.94
CA ALA A 43 -2.28 -8.10 -10.81
C ALA A 43 -2.18 -9.18 -9.71
N ILE A 44 -2.19 -10.46 -10.09
CA ILE A 44 -2.03 -11.58 -9.14
C ILE A 44 -0.65 -11.55 -8.50
N ASP A 45 0.42 -11.37 -9.27
CA ASP A 45 1.79 -11.37 -8.75
C ASP A 45 2.04 -10.20 -7.78
N ALA A 46 1.53 -9.00 -8.10
CA ALA A 46 1.59 -7.85 -7.20
C ALA A 46 0.77 -8.10 -5.93
N MET A 47 -0.43 -8.68 -6.04
CA MET A 47 -1.26 -9.07 -4.89
C MET A 47 -0.58 -10.10 -3.99
N LEU A 48 -0.01 -11.16 -4.54
CA LEU A 48 0.74 -12.17 -3.79
C LEU A 48 1.98 -11.56 -3.12
N SER A 49 2.64 -10.63 -3.78
CA SER A 49 3.76 -9.88 -3.21
C SER A 49 3.32 -9.02 -2.00
N MET A 50 2.13 -8.39 -2.07
CA MET A 50 1.56 -7.68 -0.91
C MET A 50 1.30 -8.65 0.25
N LEU A 51 0.74 -9.83 -0.02
CA LEU A 51 0.53 -10.84 1.02
C LEU A 51 1.83 -11.20 1.75
N LEU A 52 2.95 -11.36 1.03
CA LEU A 52 4.27 -11.63 1.61
C LEU A 52 4.77 -10.50 2.52
N VAL A 53 4.46 -9.24 2.20
CA VAL A 53 4.77 -8.10 3.07
C VAL A 53 3.97 -8.19 4.37
N PHE A 54 2.69 -8.56 4.29
CA PHE A 54 1.83 -8.72 5.47
C PHE A 54 2.16 -9.93 6.34
N GLU A 55 2.97 -10.90 5.89
CA GLU A 55 3.36 -12.05 6.72
C GLU A 55 4.50 -11.74 7.69
N ARG A 56 5.26 -10.67 7.45
CA ARG A 56 6.50 -10.37 8.20
C ARG A 56 6.26 -9.70 9.56
N GLY A 57 5.02 -9.36 9.90
CA GLY A 57 4.66 -8.72 11.15
C GLY A 57 3.17 -8.43 11.25
N ASP A 58 2.73 -7.88 12.39
CA ASP A 58 1.35 -7.44 12.57
C ASP A 58 1.13 -6.06 11.94
N MET A 59 1.15 -6.03 10.61
CA MET A 59 1.01 -4.81 9.81
C MET A 59 -0.30 -4.09 10.11
N LYS A 60 -1.35 -4.85 10.43
CA LYS A 60 -2.64 -4.28 10.78
C LYS A 60 -2.53 -3.45 12.05
N SER A 61 -1.95 -4.00 13.12
CA SER A 61 -1.72 -3.25 14.36
C SER A 61 -0.82 -2.03 14.14
N GLU A 62 0.25 -2.18 13.35
CA GLU A 62 1.16 -1.07 13.03
C GLU A 62 0.46 0.08 12.30
N VAL A 63 -0.36 -0.23 11.30
CA VAL A 63 -1.14 0.76 10.53
C VAL A 63 -2.23 1.38 11.40
N THR A 64 -2.96 0.59 12.18
CA THR A 64 -3.98 1.09 13.12
C THR A 64 -3.39 2.11 14.09
N LYS A 65 -2.27 1.79 14.74
CA LYS A 65 -1.57 2.71 15.66
C LYS A 65 -1.11 3.99 14.97
N GLU A 66 -0.68 3.89 13.71
CA GLU A 66 -0.26 5.05 12.95
C GLU A 66 -1.45 5.96 12.62
N VAL A 67 -2.58 5.39 12.20
CA VAL A 67 -3.83 6.16 11.96
C VAL A 67 -4.30 6.84 13.24
N GLU A 68 -4.34 6.13 14.38
CA GLU A 68 -4.69 6.70 15.68
C GLU A 68 -3.77 7.87 16.07
N ARG A 69 -2.46 7.73 15.82
CA ARG A 69 -1.48 8.80 16.04
C ARG A 69 -1.73 10.00 15.14
N LEU A 70 -2.06 9.79 13.86
CA LEU A 70 -2.36 10.85 12.91
C LEU A 70 -3.61 11.62 13.33
N ILE A 71 -4.69 10.91 13.71
CA ILE A 71 -5.92 11.53 14.25
C ILE A 71 -5.57 12.41 15.44
N THR A 72 -4.86 11.85 16.43
CA THR A 72 -4.46 12.58 17.64
C THR A 72 -3.68 13.87 17.32
N ASN A 73 -2.72 13.77 16.40
CA ASN A 73 -1.90 14.92 16.00
C ASN A 73 -2.70 15.98 15.23
N LEU A 74 -3.59 15.55 14.34
CA LEU A 74 -4.41 16.45 13.51
C LEU A 74 -5.49 17.14 14.34
N SER A 75 -6.16 16.45 15.27
CA SER A 75 -7.12 17.06 16.18
C SER A 75 -6.48 18.14 17.06
N ALA A 76 -5.22 17.99 17.44
CA ALA A 76 -4.50 19.03 18.18
C ALA A 76 -4.27 20.32 17.35
N LEU A 77 -4.32 20.24 16.02
CA LEU A 77 -4.17 21.39 15.12
C LEU A 77 -5.49 22.14 14.87
N GLU A 78 -6.64 21.63 15.30
CA GLU A 78 -7.97 22.21 15.03
C GLU A 78 -8.10 23.68 15.50
N ASN A 79 -7.41 24.02 16.60
CA ASN A 79 -7.41 25.37 17.17
C ASN A 79 -6.21 26.22 16.72
N SER A 80 -5.39 25.74 15.79
CA SER A 80 -4.21 26.46 15.32
C SER A 80 -4.58 27.56 14.31
N PRO A 81 -4.01 28.78 14.43
CA PRO A 81 -4.24 29.85 13.47
C PRO A 81 -3.78 29.44 12.05
N GLY A 82 -4.61 29.70 11.04
CA GLY A 82 -4.27 29.42 9.63
C GLY A 82 -4.60 28.01 9.15
N VAL A 83 -5.21 27.17 9.98
CA VAL A 83 -5.73 25.86 9.56
C VAL A 83 -7.09 26.01 8.90
N ASP A 84 -7.23 25.43 7.71
CA ASP A 84 -8.54 25.27 7.07
C ASP A 84 -9.32 24.16 7.77
N LYS A 85 -10.33 24.56 8.55
CA LYS A 85 -11.18 23.64 9.32
C LYS A 85 -11.92 22.66 8.42
N GLN A 86 -12.43 23.09 7.27
CA GLN A 86 -13.22 22.21 6.41
C GLN A 86 -12.36 21.06 5.86
N THR A 87 -11.13 21.38 5.43
CA THR A 87 -10.18 20.38 4.94
C THR A 87 -9.70 19.46 6.07
N LEU A 88 -9.47 20.00 7.28
CA LEU A 88 -9.11 19.20 8.45
C LEU A 88 -10.22 18.22 8.85
N ASP A 89 -11.46 18.70 8.94
CA ASP A 89 -12.63 17.89 9.34
C ASP A 89 -12.88 16.75 8.35
N ALA A 90 -12.75 17.03 7.04
CA ALA A 90 -12.88 16.01 6.01
C ALA A 90 -11.79 14.92 6.13
N LEU A 91 -10.55 15.32 6.40
CA LEU A 91 -9.43 14.40 6.58
C LEU A 91 -9.58 13.55 7.84
N LEU A 92 -10.02 14.14 8.97
CA LEU A 92 -10.30 13.41 10.20
C LEU A 92 -11.41 12.38 9.99
N ALA A 93 -12.49 12.75 9.31
CA ALA A 93 -13.57 11.83 8.97
C ALA A 93 -13.11 10.66 8.08
N GLU A 94 -12.20 10.91 7.12
CA GLU A 94 -11.62 9.86 6.29
C GLU A 94 -10.72 8.90 7.10
N LEU A 95 -9.93 9.44 8.03
CA LEU A 95 -9.10 8.65 8.94
C LEU A 95 -9.94 7.80 9.88
N ASP A 96 -11.02 8.34 10.45
CA ASP A 96 -11.95 7.61 11.32
C ASP A 96 -12.63 6.45 10.55
N GLN A 97 -13.14 6.71 9.35
CA GLN A 97 -13.73 5.65 8.50
C GLN A 97 -12.72 4.55 8.17
N THR A 98 -11.47 4.95 7.90
CA THR A 98 -10.37 4.02 7.63
C THR A 98 -10.05 3.18 8.87
N LEU A 99 -10.00 3.81 10.05
CA LEU A 99 -9.77 3.14 11.32
C LEU A 99 -10.86 2.11 11.62
N ASP A 100 -12.12 2.50 11.47
CA ASP A 100 -13.27 1.61 11.63
C ASP A 100 -13.19 0.40 10.68
N ALA A 101 -12.90 0.65 9.40
CA ALA A 101 -12.75 -0.40 8.39
C ALA A 101 -11.62 -1.39 8.72
N LEU A 102 -10.51 -0.91 9.29
CA LEU A 102 -9.41 -1.75 9.78
C LEU A 102 -9.83 -2.58 10.99
N GLN A 103 -10.62 -2.01 11.92
CA GLN A 103 -11.03 -2.66 13.16
C GLN A 103 -12.17 -3.69 12.96
N ILE A 104 -13.09 -3.46 12.01
CA ILE A 104 -14.23 -4.34 11.72
C ILE A 104 -13.76 -5.76 11.37
N ARG A 105 -12.70 -5.89 10.58
CA ARG A 105 -12.16 -7.21 10.23
C ARG A 105 -11.42 -7.77 11.42
N LYS A 106 -11.82 -8.91 11.99
CA LYS A 106 -11.10 -9.51 13.14
C LYS A 106 -9.83 -10.26 12.73
N SER A 107 -9.79 -10.78 11.51
CA SER A 107 -8.65 -11.53 10.98
C SER A 107 -7.48 -10.63 10.57
N ALA A 108 -6.32 -11.27 10.37
CA ALA A 108 -5.18 -10.64 9.73
C ALA A 108 -5.50 -10.29 8.27
N ILE A 109 -4.83 -9.26 7.75
CA ILE A 109 -5.03 -8.78 6.39
C ILE A 109 -4.69 -9.89 5.39
N GLY A 110 -5.61 -10.16 4.47
CA GLY A 110 -5.43 -11.18 3.43
C GLY A 110 -5.50 -12.63 3.93
N GLN A 111 -5.92 -12.89 5.17
CA GLN A 111 -6.03 -14.27 5.69
C GLN A 111 -6.90 -15.17 4.78
N VAL A 112 -8.05 -14.67 4.34
CA VAL A 112 -8.95 -15.38 3.41
C VAL A 112 -8.27 -15.71 2.08
N LEU A 113 -7.35 -14.87 1.61
CA LEU A 113 -6.60 -15.10 0.38
C LEU A 113 -5.51 -16.15 0.57
N LYS A 114 -4.91 -16.23 1.77
CA LYS A 114 -3.94 -17.27 2.11
C LYS A 114 -4.57 -18.65 2.20
N GLU A 115 -5.83 -18.72 2.62
CA GLU A 115 -6.63 -19.94 2.72
C GLU A 115 -7.24 -20.36 1.37
N ASN A 116 -7.18 -19.50 0.35
CA ASN A 116 -7.65 -19.81 -0.98
C ASN A 116 -6.69 -20.78 -1.69
N GLU A 117 -7.12 -22.02 -1.94
CA GLU A 117 -6.29 -23.07 -2.55
C GLU A 117 -5.74 -22.69 -3.93
N PHE A 118 -6.52 -21.98 -4.74
CA PHE A 118 -6.09 -21.52 -6.06
C PHE A 118 -4.93 -20.53 -5.93
N LEU A 119 -5.09 -19.47 -5.13
CA LEU A 119 -4.03 -18.49 -4.90
C LEU A 119 -2.81 -19.10 -4.20
N TYR A 120 -3.04 -20.04 -3.27
CA TYR A 120 -1.97 -20.78 -2.61
C TYR A 120 -1.12 -21.57 -3.62
N SER A 121 -1.75 -22.26 -4.58
CA SER A 121 -1.04 -23.03 -5.61
C SER A 121 -0.13 -22.14 -6.48
N ILE A 122 -0.62 -20.96 -6.87
CA ILE A 122 0.16 -19.98 -7.62
C ILE A 122 1.34 -19.49 -6.78
N ARG A 123 1.06 -19.04 -5.54
CA ARG A 123 2.06 -18.50 -4.62
C ARG A 123 3.20 -19.48 -4.35
N GLN A 124 2.89 -20.77 -4.19
CA GLN A 124 3.90 -21.81 -3.95
C GLN A 124 4.90 -21.86 -5.11
N ARG A 125 4.41 -21.73 -6.35
CA ARG A 125 5.22 -21.82 -7.57
C ARG A 125 5.88 -20.50 -7.98
N SER A 126 5.34 -19.34 -7.59
CA SER A 126 5.92 -18.02 -7.89
C SER A 126 7.33 -17.82 -7.33
N SER A 127 7.75 -18.63 -6.35
CA SER A 127 9.13 -18.63 -5.83
C SER A 127 10.17 -19.24 -6.79
N ILE A 128 9.71 -20.01 -7.78
CA ILE A 128 10.54 -20.66 -8.78
C ILE A 128 10.56 -19.78 -10.03
N ALA A 129 11.75 -19.46 -10.53
CA ALA A 129 11.87 -18.72 -11.79
C ALA A 129 11.18 -19.51 -12.92
N GLY A 130 10.17 -18.90 -13.54
CA GLY A 130 9.35 -19.53 -14.58
C GLY A 130 8.31 -20.54 -14.07
N GLY A 131 8.13 -20.70 -12.74
CA GLY A 131 7.23 -21.70 -12.16
C GLY A 131 5.73 -21.41 -12.33
N THR A 132 5.37 -20.24 -12.86
CA THR A 132 3.97 -19.87 -13.17
C THR A 132 3.56 -20.16 -14.62
N CYS A 133 4.34 -20.99 -15.32
CA CYS A 133 4.01 -21.49 -16.64
C CYS A 133 2.76 -22.38 -16.64
N ASP A 134 2.23 -22.61 -17.83
CA ASP A 134 0.99 -23.37 -18.07
C ASP A 134 1.07 -24.83 -17.65
N PHE A 135 2.19 -25.50 -17.90
CA PHE A 135 2.36 -26.92 -17.56
C PHE A 135 2.54 -27.17 -16.05
N ASP A 136 3.05 -26.20 -15.29
CA ASP A 136 3.19 -26.32 -13.83
C ASP A 136 1.92 -25.88 -13.08
N LEU A 137 1.12 -24.99 -13.67
CA LEU A 137 -0.12 -24.47 -13.09
C LEU A 137 -1.30 -24.58 -14.09
N PRO A 138 -1.78 -25.79 -14.40
CA PRO A 138 -2.85 -25.99 -15.38
C PRO A 138 -4.16 -25.31 -14.99
N ALA A 139 -4.49 -25.26 -13.69
CA ALA A 139 -5.68 -24.55 -13.21
C ALA A 139 -5.57 -23.03 -13.39
N TYR A 140 -4.37 -22.47 -13.19
CA TYR A 140 -4.13 -21.04 -13.41
C TYR A 140 -4.20 -20.70 -14.89
N HIS A 141 -3.58 -21.51 -15.74
CA HIS A 141 -3.69 -21.36 -17.18
C HIS A 141 -5.14 -21.48 -17.67
N TYR A 142 -5.88 -22.48 -17.17
CA TYR A 142 -7.30 -22.61 -17.47
C TYR A 142 -8.08 -21.36 -17.10
N TRP A 143 -7.89 -20.83 -15.89
CA TRP A 143 -8.54 -19.59 -15.44
C TRP A 143 -8.21 -18.40 -16.36
N LEU A 144 -6.94 -18.25 -16.76
CA LEU A 144 -6.51 -17.16 -17.63
C LEU A 144 -7.12 -17.23 -19.04
N GLN A 145 -7.25 -18.43 -19.61
CA GLN A 145 -7.69 -18.64 -21.00
C GLN A 145 -9.20 -18.85 -21.17
N HIS A 146 -9.86 -19.49 -20.21
CA HIS A 146 -11.27 -19.90 -20.34
C HIS A 146 -12.24 -18.96 -19.64
N SER A 147 -11.81 -18.23 -18.60
CA SER A 147 -12.68 -17.24 -17.96
C SER A 147 -12.78 -15.98 -18.81
N SER A 148 -13.97 -15.39 -18.87
CA SER A 148 -14.15 -14.11 -19.56
C SER A 148 -13.35 -13.01 -18.85
N VAL A 149 -13.07 -11.91 -19.55
CA VAL A 149 -12.40 -10.73 -18.96
C VAL A 149 -13.16 -10.27 -17.72
N GLU A 150 -14.48 -10.17 -17.81
CA GLU A 150 -15.35 -9.70 -16.75
C GLU A 150 -15.30 -10.62 -15.53
N GLN A 151 -15.28 -11.94 -15.73
CA GLN A 151 -15.16 -12.91 -14.64
C GLN A 151 -13.81 -12.77 -13.93
N ARG A 152 -12.72 -12.61 -14.69
CA ARG A 152 -11.37 -12.43 -14.13
C ARG A 152 -11.29 -11.13 -13.33
N GLN A 153 -11.79 -10.01 -13.87
CA GLN A 153 -11.81 -8.73 -13.18
C GLN A 153 -12.68 -8.73 -11.92
N GLN A 154 -13.87 -9.35 -11.97
CA GLN A 154 -14.73 -9.49 -10.79
C GLN A 154 -14.02 -10.27 -9.68
N GLN A 155 -13.35 -11.36 -10.02
CA GLN A 155 -12.63 -12.17 -9.06
C GLN A 155 -11.39 -11.45 -8.49
N LEU A 156 -10.64 -10.74 -9.34
CA LEU A 156 -9.53 -9.89 -8.91
C LEU A 156 -10.00 -8.79 -7.95
N ASN A 157 -11.06 -8.08 -8.30
CA ASN A 157 -11.65 -7.05 -7.44
C ASN A 157 -12.09 -7.62 -6.08
N TYR A 158 -12.77 -8.77 -6.09
CA TYR A 158 -13.16 -9.47 -4.86
C TYR A 158 -11.96 -9.81 -3.96
N TRP A 159 -10.85 -10.26 -4.54
CA TRP A 159 -9.63 -10.48 -3.75
C TRP A 159 -9.01 -9.18 -3.26
N LEU A 160 -8.98 -8.15 -4.11
CA LEU A 160 -8.39 -6.84 -3.80
C LEU A 160 -9.17 -6.06 -2.73
N GLU A 161 -10.45 -6.33 -2.52
CA GLU A 161 -11.26 -5.78 -1.42
C GLU A 161 -10.62 -6.00 -0.04
N GLN A 162 -9.79 -7.04 0.12
CA GLN A 162 -9.07 -7.30 1.37
C GLN A 162 -8.04 -6.22 1.71
N PHE A 163 -7.61 -5.42 0.73
CA PHE A 163 -6.56 -4.40 0.90
C PHE A 163 -7.08 -2.97 0.91
N VAL A 164 -8.38 -2.73 0.68
CA VAL A 164 -8.94 -1.38 0.54
C VAL A 164 -8.70 -0.53 1.79
N ALA A 165 -8.97 -1.07 2.98
CA ALA A 165 -8.80 -0.33 4.24
C ALA A 165 -7.33 0.05 4.50
N ILE A 166 -6.41 -0.88 4.29
CA ILE A 166 -4.98 -0.61 4.50
C ILE A 166 -4.40 0.32 3.42
N ARG A 167 -4.89 0.22 2.18
CA ARG A 167 -4.56 1.16 1.11
C ARG A 167 -4.94 2.58 1.50
N GLY A 168 -6.16 2.80 2.00
CA GLY A 168 -6.62 4.11 2.47
C GLY A 168 -5.67 4.68 3.54
N ALA A 169 -5.38 3.87 4.57
CA ALA A 169 -4.49 4.29 5.66
C ALA A 169 -3.07 4.65 5.18
N ILE A 170 -2.49 3.85 4.29
CA ILE A 170 -1.15 4.08 3.74
C ILE A 170 -1.13 5.35 2.89
N ASN A 171 -2.12 5.52 2.01
CA ASN A 171 -2.20 6.68 1.12
C ASN A 171 -2.30 7.97 1.92
N ILE A 172 -3.20 8.04 2.89
CA ILE A 172 -3.37 9.23 3.75
C ILE A 172 -2.07 9.49 4.53
N THR A 173 -1.46 8.45 5.10
CA THR A 173 -0.21 8.61 5.86
C THR A 173 0.92 9.16 4.99
N LEU A 174 1.14 8.60 3.80
CA LEU A 174 2.18 9.05 2.89
C LEU A 174 1.89 10.46 2.36
N GLN A 175 0.64 10.78 2.05
CA GLN A 175 0.23 12.12 1.64
C GLN A 175 0.53 13.16 2.72
N LEU A 176 0.20 12.87 3.99
CA LEU A 176 0.50 13.74 5.11
C LEU A 176 2.00 13.94 5.31
N ILE A 177 2.79 12.87 5.19
CA ILE A 177 4.26 12.96 5.30
C ILE A 177 4.83 13.84 4.18
N ARG A 178 4.40 13.61 2.93
CA ARG A 178 4.83 14.40 1.77
C ARG A 178 4.42 15.88 1.89
N GLY A 179 3.27 16.16 2.50
CA GLY A 179 2.78 17.52 2.76
C GLY A 179 3.40 18.20 3.99
N SER A 180 4.04 17.46 4.89
CA SER A 180 4.53 17.98 6.17
C SER A 180 5.80 18.84 6.08
N ALA A 181 6.53 18.76 4.97
CA ALA A 181 7.79 19.46 4.79
C ALA A 181 7.92 20.02 3.37
N GLY A 182 8.41 21.25 3.25
CA GLY A 182 8.75 21.86 1.97
C GLY A 182 10.12 21.40 1.45
N PHE A 183 10.32 21.55 0.14
CA PHE A 183 11.65 21.42 -0.45
C PHE A 183 12.55 22.55 0.01
N SER A 184 13.81 22.22 0.34
CA SER A 184 14.85 23.19 0.65
C SER A 184 16.03 22.95 -0.27
N ASP A 185 16.54 24.01 -0.89
CA ASP A 185 17.71 23.92 -1.74
C ASP A 185 18.92 23.44 -0.92
N ALA A 186 19.68 22.52 -1.51
CA ALA A 186 20.88 21.96 -0.93
C ALA A 186 21.88 21.67 -2.05
N GLN A 187 23.16 21.93 -1.78
CA GLN A 187 24.25 21.63 -2.70
C GLN A 187 25.12 20.51 -2.12
N ALA A 188 25.36 19.47 -2.91
CA ALA A 188 26.28 18.40 -2.55
C ALA A 188 27.71 18.78 -2.95
N GLU A 189 28.50 19.29 -2.00
CA GLU A 189 29.91 19.60 -2.26
C GLU A 189 30.70 18.32 -2.56
N LYS A 190 31.33 18.27 -3.74
CA LYS A 190 32.08 17.09 -4.24
C LYS A 190 31.25 15.80 -4.25
N GLY A 191 29.93 15.90 -4.44
CA GLY A 191 29.03 14.75 -4.48
C GLY A 191 28.70 14.16 -3.11
N PHE A 192 29.05 14.83 -2.01
CA PHE A 192 28.68 14.41 -0.66
C PHE A 192 27.72 15.42 -0.03
N PHE A 193 26.68 14.90 0.61
CA PHE A 193 25.72 15.69 1.37
C PHE A 193 25.28 14.91 2.61
N GLN A 194 25.39 15.54 3.78
CA GLN A 194 24.96 14.95 5.05
C GLN A 194 24.15 15.98 5.83
N ARG A 195 22.97 15.57 6.31
CA ARG A 195 22.12 16.38 7.18
C ARG A 195 21.58 15.49 8.30
N SER A 196 21.72 15.96 9.54
CA SER A 196 21.09 15.31 10.69
C SER A 196 19.62 15.74 10.76
N TRP A 197 18.71 14.77 10.68
CA TRP A 197 17.29 15.02 10.92
C TRP A 197 17.04 14.94 12.42
N ILE A 198 16.78 16.08 13.06
CA ILE A 198 16.21 16.08 14.41
C ILE A 198 14.74 15.70 14.24
N VAL A 199 14.39 14.46 14.59
CA VAL A 199 12.99 14.12 14.84
C VAL A 199 12.59 14.93 16.06
N ILE A 200 11.82 15.99 15.87
CA ILE A 200 11.20 16.72 16.99
C ILE A 200 10.08 15.80 17.52
N CYS A 201 10.46 14.75 18.25
CA CYS A 201 9.59 14.17 19.25
C CYS A 201 9.52 15.22 20.35
N ARG A 202 8.51 16.11 20.34
CA ARG A 202 8.17 16.85 21.55
C ARG A 202 7.85 15.81 22.62
N PRO A 203 8.60 15.76 23.74
CA PRO A 203 8.15 14.99 24.90
C PRO A 203 6.84 15.62 25.37
N SER A 204 5.83 14.78 25.58
CA SER A 204 4.65 15.08 26.40
C SER A 204 5.04 15.59 27.78
#